data_AF-A0A4Q9NPG0-F1
#
_entry.id   AF-A0A4Q9NPG0-F1
#
_cell.length_a   1.000
_cell.length_b   1.000
_cell.length_c   1.000
_cell.angle_alpha   90.00
_cell.angle_beta   90.00
_cell.angle_gamma   90.00
#
_symmetry.space_group_name_H-M   'P 1'
#
loop_
_entity.id
_entity.type
_entity.pdbx_description
1 polymer ?
#
loop_
_entity_poly.entity_id
_entity_poly.type
_entity_poly.pdbx_seq_one_letter_code
_entity_poly.pdbx_strand_id
1 'polypeptide(L)'
;MLARQIARQQAVTARKHAVPTARLLPHLTVAASRRCYATNPASSWLQSNSRISTVFGILMGVGIASTAYGLYQFYTTFTTWPPEVRGDLRAGIKAKNQGDLELSERYIRRAWKTAQTLPISAFTSEPYLKLSGIAITLAGVLEASNRPSEAYETYSITLAQLRVAQAAKRLSGRERMRAVALAHKLGEMAEVYQRGPEEAEEFLTFAVEEVLRVIKDGEAGIEVEGKGKERAEEDEVGAMLAELELPWWVRKVDVAAPLEALGRFYAREGKPDYATTLYLQAIGMLMKPPNGKAGASTSVEDRCRAAQIMNNLSDLMSQANLKGAESWARQAHSVIQKTRELPGSAKDPEAMALCEQTLAAAMFNLGALLEMSGKIDDARKSYQESLEQARSIGMRSGAMEARGALRRLERAAGGQAGDPSSSPFVGAANKPA
;
A
#
# COMPACT_ATOMS: atom_id res chain seq x y z
N MET A 1 -0.62 -27.08 -27.25
CA MET A 1 -1.06 -28.34 -26.63
C MET A 1 -1.63 -28.02 -25.27
N LEU A 2 -2.97 -27.98 -25.18
CA LEU A 2 -3.82 -28.76 -24.25
C LEU A 2 -3.53 -28.45 -22.76
N ALA A 3 -4.30 -27.64 -22.04
CA ALA A 3 -5.73 -27.75 -21.70
C ALA A 3 -6.13 -29.12 -21.10
N ARG A 4 -6.67 -29.05 -19.87
CA ARG A 4 -7.33 -30.08 -19.03
C ARG A 4 -6.46 -30.73 -17.94
N GLN A 5 -6.72 -30.36 -16.68
CA GLN A 5 -7.01 -31.34 -15.62
C GLN A 5 -7.57 -30.65 -14.36
N ILE A 6 -8.88 -30.80 -14.18
CA ILE A 6 -9.61 -30.62 -12.92
C ILE A 6 -9.98 -32.03 -12.43
N ALA A 7 -10.02 -32.18 -11.10
CA ALA A 7 -10.62 -33.25 -10.29
C ALA A 7 -9.70 -34.42 -9.87
N ARG A 8 -9.42 -34.50 -8.55
CA ARG A 8 -10.02 -35.49 -7.64
C ARG A 8 -9.42 -35.39 -6.23
N GLN A 9 -10.18 -35.91 -5.26
CA GLN A 9 -9.89 -36.26 -3.86
C GLN A 9 -10.51 -35.27 -2.84
N GLN A 10 -11.33 -35.67 -1.88
CA GLN A 10 -11.75 -36.99 -1.40
C GLN A 10 -13.09 -36.89 -0.65
N ALA A 11 -13.94 -37.90 -0.83
CA ALA A 11 -15.08 -38.24 0.02
C ALA A 11 -14.75 -39.56 0.74
N VAL A 12 -15.28 -39.75 1.96
CA VAL A 12 -15.51 -40.98 2.77
C VAL A 12 -15.77 -40.45 4.20
N THR A 13 -16.87 -40.68 4.94
CA THR A 13 -17.67 -41.89 5.27
C THR A 13 -18.98 -41.44 5.94
N ALA A 14 -20.17 -41.88 5.50
CA ALA A 14 -20.99 -43.00 6.01
C ALA A 14 -21.70 -42.75 7.37
N ARG A 15 -23.04 -42.55 7.40
CA ARG A 15 -24.14 -43.55 7.65
C ARG A 15 -24.24 -43.95 9.15
N LYS A 16 -25.36 -44.17 9.85
CA LYS A 16 -26.83 -44.35 9.69
C LYS A 16 -27.39 -44.33 11.15
N HIS A 17 -28.63 -43.96 11.50
CA HIS A 17 -29.86 -44.80 11.64
C HIS A 17 -30.78 -44.03 12.63
N ALA A 18 -32.01 -43.65 12.28
CA ALA A 18 -33.28 -44.41 12.37
C ALA A 18 -34.05 -44.22 13.69
N VAL A 19 -35.31 -43.80 13.52
CA VAL A 19 -36.39 -43.58 14.51
C VAL A 19 -37.09 -44.90 14.86
N PRO A 20 -37.77 -45.00 16.02
CA PRO A 20 -39.16 -45.49 15.97
C PRO A 20 -40.17 -44.81 16.93
N THR A 21 -41.36 -44.60 16.35
CA THR A 21 -42.78 -44.63 16.81
C THR A 21 -43.23 -44.95 18.25
N ALA A 22 -44.10 -44.05 18.76
CA ALA A 22 -45.48 -44.20 19.30
C ALA A 22 -45.88 -45.31 20.33
N ARG A 23 -46.57 -44.90 21.43
CA ARG A 23 -48.00 -45.24 21.76
C ARG A 23 -48.45 -44.84 23.20
N LEU A 24 -49.67 -44.29 23.25
CA LEU A 24 -50.81 -44.52 24.19
C LEU A 24 -50.76 -44.14 25.70
N LEU A 25 -51.70 -43.26 26.06
CA LEU A 25 -52.45 -43.10 27.34
C LEU A 25 -53.20 -44.41 27.73
N PRO A 26 -53.81 -44.63 28.95
CA PRO A 26 -54.65 -43.69 29.71
C PRO A 26 -54.78 -43.87 31.25
N HIS A 27 -55.65 -43.03 31.85
CA HIS A 27 -56.54 -43.23 33.01
C HIS A 27 -56.34 -42.43 34.32
N LEU A 28 -57.51 -41.98 34.80
CA LEU A 28 -57.88 -41.07 35.89
C LEU A 28 -58.15 -41.82 37.21
N THR A 29 -57.99 -41.13 38.36
CA THR A 29 -58.83 -41.10 39.60
C THR A 29 -58.03 -40.36 40.70
N VAL A 30 -58.35 -39.14 41.17
CA VAL A 30 -59.43 -38.61 42.04
C VAL A 30 -59.40 -39.05 43.52
N ALA A 31 -59.05 -38.06 44.38
CA ALA A 31 -59.45 -37.78 45.78
C ALA A 31 -58.98 -38.73 46.92
N ALA A 32 -58.62 -38.31 48.14
CA ALA A 32 -58.88 -37.09 48.90
C ALA A 32 -57.93 -36.94 50.12
N SER A 33 -57.93 -35.70 50.66
CA SER A 33 -57.90 -35.34 52.09
C SER A 33 -56.61 -34.90 52.81
N ARG A 34 -56.41 -33.56 52.83
CA ARG A 34 -56.31 -32.62 53.98
C ARG A 34 -55.21 -32.73 55.08
N ARG A 35 -54.64 -31.53 55.32
CA ARG A 35 -53.92 -30.95 56.49
C ARG A 35 -52.42 -31.28 56.55
N CYS A 36 -51.48 -30.39 56.86
CA CYS A 36 -51.51 -29.01 57.38
C CYS A 36 -50.23 -28.24 56.96
N TYR A 37 -50.28 -26.94 57.18
CA TYR A 37 -49.32 -25.87 56.85
C TYR A 37 -47.83 -26.14 57.13
N ALA A 38 -47.00 -25.75 56.17
CA ALA A 38 -45.74 -25.05 56.41
C ALA A 38 -45.62 -23.92 55.37
N THR A 39 -45.75 -22.68 55.83
CA THR A 39 -45.45 -21.49 55.05
C THR A 39 -43.95 -21.41 54.83
N ASN A 40 -43.49 -21.46 53.58
CA ASN A 40 -42.25 -20.79 53.20
C ASN A 40 -42.49 -19.99 51.91
N PRO A 41 -42.07 -18.71 51.90
CA PRO A 41 -42.55 -17.73 50.94
C PRO A 41 -42.00 -17.97 49.54
N ALA A 42 -42.91 -17.87 48.57
CA ALA A 42 -42.57 -17.55 47.20
C ALA A 42 -41.99 -16.13 47.16
N SER A 43 -40.68 -16.00 46.96
CA SER A 43 -40.05 -14.89 46.22
C SER A 43 -38.53 -14.91 46.43
N SER A 44 -37.79 -15.70 45.65
CA SER A 44 -36.34 -15.54 45.51
C SER A 44 -35.91 -15.15 44.09
N TRP A 45 -36.85 -14.67 43.27
CA TRP A 45 -36.59 -14.30 41.86
C TRP A 45 -36.52 -12.79 41.59
N LEU A 46 -36.55 -11.94 42.62
CA LEU A 46 -36.57 -10.48 42.44
C LEU A 46 -35.59 -9.69 43.31
N GLN A 47 -34.50 -10.30 43.78
CA GLN A 47 -33.46 -9.55 44.50
C GLN A 47 -32.05 -9.90 44.00
N SER A 48 -31.62 -9.17 42.96
CA SER A 48 -30.23 -8.91 42.49
C SER A 48 -30.36 -8.48 41.02
N ASN A 49 -29.88 -7.35 40.50
CA ASN A 49 -28.90 -6.37 40.95
C ASN A 49 -29.16 -5.10 40.13
N SER A 50 -29.31 -3.93 40.76
CA SER A 50 -29.48 -2.63 40.08
C SER A 50 -28.36 -2.33 39.05
N ARG A 51 -27.20 -3.00 39.21
CA ARG A 51 -26.05 -2.97 38.30
C ARG A 51 -26.31 -3.60 36.93
N ILE A 52 -27.16 -4.62 36.82
CA ILE A 52 -27.44 -5.29 35.53
C ILE A 52 -28.39 -4.43 34.69
N SER A 53 -29.39 -3.81 35.33
CA SER A 53 -30.31 -2.88 34.67
C SER A 53 -29.62 -1.60 34.18
N THR A 54 -28.63 -1.09 34.93
CA THR A 54 -27.83 0.07 34.51
C THR A 54 -26.86 -0.26 33.39
N VAL A 55 -26.18 -1.42 33.44
CA VAL A 55 -25.33 -1.88 32.33
C VAL A 55 -26.16 -2.11 31.05
N PHE A 56 -27.34 -2.70 31.15
CA PHE A 56 -28.23 -2.87 30.00
C PHE A 56 -28.74 -1.54 29.45
N GLY A 57 -29.11 -0.59 30.33
CA GLY A 57 -29.50 0.76 29.92
C GLY A 57 -28.37 1.53 29.23
N ILE A 58 -27.13 1.39 29.72
CA ILE A 58 -25.94 1.97 29.08
C ILE A 58 -25.69 1.32 27.71
N LEU A 59 -25.73 -0.01 27.61
CA LEU A 59 -25.53 -0.71 26.33
C LEU A 59 -26.61 -0.38 25.30
N MET A 60 -27.87 -0.27 25.73
CA MET A 60 -28.98 0.15 24.86
C MET A 60 -28.82 1.61 24.43
N GLY A 61 -28.42 2.50 25.36
CA GLY A 61 -28.11 3.90 25.04
C GLY A 61 -26.97 4.02 24.04
N VAL A 62 -25.88 3.27 24.22
CA VAL A 62 -24.76 3.19 23.28
C VAL A 62 -25.18 2.57 21.95
N GLY A 63 -26.03 1.54 21.96
CA GLY A 63 -26.58 0.92 20.74
C GLY A 63 -27.45 1.88 19.92
N ILE A 64 -28.33 2.64 20.58
CA ILE A 64 -29.16 3.66 19.94
C ILE A 64 -28.29 4.82 19.45
N ALA A 65 -27.36 5.30 20.27
CA ALA A 65 -26.45 6.38 19.89
C ALA A 65 -25.55 5.99 18.72
N SER A 66 -25.00 4.78 18.71
CA SER A 66 -24.18 4.28 17.59
C SER A 66 -25.00 4.07 16.32
N THR A 67 -26.24 3.59 16.43
CA THR A 67 -27.13 3.44 15.26
C THR A 67 -27.58 4.80 14.72
N ALA A 68 -27.93 5.75 15.60
CA ALA A 68 -28.29 7.11 15.20
C ALA A 68 -27.09 7.85 14.59
N TYR A 69 -25.90 7.68 15.15
CA TYR A 69 -24.65 8.21 14.60
C TYR A 69 -24.33 7.57 13.24
N GLY A 70 -24.46 6.25 13.12
CA GLY A 70 -24.27 5.53 11.86
C GLY A 70 -25.29 5.95 10.78
N LEU A 71 -26.55 6.14 11.14
CA LEU A 71 -27.59 6.66 10.24
C LEU A 71 -27.35 8.11 9.85
N TYR A 72 -26.87 8.94 10.78
CA TYR A 72 -26.50 10.33 10.50
C TYR A 72 -25.32 10.40 9.53
N GLN A 73 -24.24 9.65 9.79
CA GLN A 73 -23.09 9.52 8.88
C GLN A 73 -23.50 9.00 7.49
N PHE A 74 -24.38 8.01 7.45
CA PHE A 74 -24.92 7.48 6.20
C PHE A 74 -25.77 8.51 5.45
N TYR A 75 -26.58 9.30 6.17
CA TYR A 75 -27.39 10.36 5.61
C TYR A 75 -26.55 11.54 5.09
N THR A 76 -25.53 11.99 5.84
CA THR A 76 -24.65 13.09 5.42
C THR A 76 -23.83 12.71 4.20
N THR A 77 -23.28 11.50 4.16
CA THR A 77 -22.65 10.93 2.95
C THR A 77 -23.57 11.01 1.73
N PHE A 78 -24.90 10.97 1.97
CA PHE A 78 -25.89 11.02 0.92
C PHE A 78 -26.37 12.40 0.50
N THR A 79 -25.95 13.47 1.16
CA THR A 79 -26.39 14.84 0.83
C THR A 79 -25.30 15.74 0.28
N THR A 80 -24.02 15.39 0.42
CA THR A 80 -22.92 16.32 0.12
C THR A 80 -22.41 16.26 -1.34
N TRP A 81 -22.91 15.32 -2.16
CA TRP A 81 -22.80 15.34 -3.63
C TRP A 81 -23.98 16.08 -4.25
N PRO A 82 -23.82 16.84 -5.35
CA PRO A 82 -24.95 17.40 -6.09
C PRO A 82 -25.98 16.31 -6.46
N PRO A 83 -27.29 16.58 -6.32
CA PRO A 83 -28.32 15.58 -6.59
C PRO A 83 -28.27 15.02 -8.02
N GLU A 84 -27.80 15.82 -8.98
CA GLU A 84 -27.65 15.47 -10.40
C GLU A 84 -26.58 14.39 -10.64
N VAL A 85 -25.55 14.32 -9.80
CA VAL A 85 -24.39 13.43 -9.97
C VAL A 85 -24.52 12.17 -9.11
N ARG A 86 -25.12 12.32 -7.93
CA ARG A 86 -25.16 11.33 -6.85
C ARG A 86 -25.75 9.97 -7.26
N GLY A 87 -26.84 9.96 -8.02
CA GLY A 87 -27.50 8.72 -8.44
C GLY A 87 -26.61 7.84 -9.30
N ASP A 88 -25.96 8.47 -10.28
CA ASP A 88 -25.03 7.80 -11.20
C ASP A 88 -23.77 7.33 -10.48
N LEU A 89 -23.23 8.18 -9.60
CA LEU A 89 -22.01 7.86 -8.87
C LEU A 89 -22.18 6.59 -8.01
N ARG A 90 -23.31 6.49 -7.28
CA ARG A 90 -23.62 5.29 -6.48
C ARG A 90 -23.83 4.05 -7.32
N ALA A 91 -24.58 4.17 -8.42
CA ALA A 91 -24.81 3.04 -9.32
C ALA A 91 -23.49 2.54 -9.91
N GLY A 92 -22.59 3.47 -10.28
CA GLY A 92 -21.26 3.18 -10.79
C GLY A 92 -20.36 2.49 -9.78
N ILE A 93 -20.27 3.01 -8.55
CA ILE A 93 -19.47 2.40 -7.47
C ILE A 93 -20.03 1.03 -7.10
N LYS A 94 -21.35 0.89 -7.00
CA LYS A 94 -21.99 -0.40 -6.73
C LYS A 94 -21.65 -1.43 -7.81
N ALA A 95 -21.72 -1.05 -9.09
CA ALA A 95 -21.39 -1.94 -10.20
C ALA A 95 -19.90 -2.34 -10.19
N LYS A 96 -19.00 -1.40 -9.88
CA LYS A 96 -17.56 -1.66 -9.69
C LYS A 96 -17.35 -2.74 -8.62
N ASN A 97 -18.01 -2.59 -7.47
CA ASN A 97 -17.89 -3.52 -6.34
C ASN A 97 -18.50 -4.90 -6.62
N GLN A 98 -19.42 -4.97 -7.60
CA GLN A 98 -19.97 -6.22 -8.11
C GLN A 98 -19.10 -6.87 -9.19
N GLY A 99 -18.02 -6.20 -9.62
CA GLY A 99 -17.14 -6.65 -10.71
C GLY A 99 -17.67 -6.36 -12.11
N ASP A 100 -18.80 -5.65 -12.24
CA ASP A 100 -19.35 -5.22 -13.53
C ASP A 100 -18.72 -3.88 -13.94
N LEU A 101 -17.50 -3.97 -14.48
CA LEU A 101 -16.70 -2.80 -14.85
C LEU A 101 -17.31 -2.02 -16.01
N GLU A 102 -17.97 -2.68 -16.96
CA GLU A 102 -18.59 -2.00 -18.10
C GLU A 102 -19.80 -1.16 -17.67
N LEU A 103 -20.67 -1.73 -16.82
CA LEU A 103 -21.79 -1.00 -16.26
C LEU A 103 -21.30 0.14 -15.35
N SER A 104 -20.26 -0.13 -14.54
CA SER A 104 -19.62 0.87 -13.70
C SER A 104 -19.14 2.07 -14.52
N GLU A 105 -18.38 1.82 -15.59
CA GLU A 105 -17.86 2.87 -16.46
C GLU A 105 -18.99 3.73 -17.02
N ARG A 106 -20.07 3.13 -17.53
CA ARG A 106 -21.20 3.88 -18.11
C ARG A 106 -21.79 4.86 -17.10
N TYR A 107 -22.03 4.41 -15.87
CA TYR A 107 -22.58 5.25 -14.81
C TYR A 107 -21.58 6.34 -14.38
N ILE A 108 -20.33 5.99 -14.10
CA ILE A 108 -19.34 6.97 -13.62
C ILE A 108 -18.99 7.98 -14.72
N ARG A 109 -18.94 7.57 -16.00
CA ARG A 109 -18.75 8.48 -17.13
C ARG A 109 -19.89 9.47 -17.28
N ARG A 110 -21.14 9.04 -17.03
CA ARG A 110 -22.31 9.93 -16.98
C ARG A 110 -22.21 10.90 -15.80
N ALA A 111 -21.88 10.40 -14.62
CA ALA A 111 -21.63 11.23 -13.43
C ALA A 111 -20.55 12.29 -13.68
N TRP A 112 -19.43 11.91 -14.29
CA TRP A 112 -18.32 12.80 -14.61
C TRP A 112 -18.73 13.88 -15.62
N LYS A 113 -19.45 13.50 -16.68
CA LYS A 113 -19.95 14.45 -17.66
C LYS A 113 -20.94 15.44 -17.05
N THR A 114 -21.87 14.97 -16.23
CA THR A 114 -22.81 15.83 -15.50
C THR A 114 -22.07 16.77 -14.55
N ALA A 115 -21.09 16.26 -13.80
CA ALA A 115 -20.30 17.04 -12.86
C ALA A 115 -19.58 18.22 -13.54
N GLN A 116 -19.06 18.04 -14.77
CA GLN A 116 -18.41 19.11 -15.54
C GLN A 116 -19.36 20.22 -15.99
N THR A 117 -20.66 19.97 -16.07
CA THR A 117 -21.66 20.99 -16.47
C THR A 117 -22.14 21.84 -15.31
N LEU A 118 -21.88 21.40 -14.07
CA LEU A 118 -22.33 22.11 -12.87
C LEU A 118 -21.34 23.23 -12.49
N PRO A 119 -21.83 24.34 -11.91
CA PRO A 119 -20.96 25.36 -11.36
C PRO A 119 -20.16 24.80 -10.18
N ILE A 120 -18.95 25.31 -9.97
CA ILE A 120 -18.06 24.91 -8.87
C ILE A 120 -18.76 25.03 -7.50
N SER A 121 -19.64 26.03 -7.34
CA SER A 121 -20.43 26.23 -6.12
C SER A 121 -21.38 25.07 -5.78
N ALA A 122 -21.77 24.25 -6.75
CA ALA A 122 -22.61 23.07 -6.51
C ALA A 122 -21.89 22.02 -5.64
N PHE A 123 -20.57 22.00 -5.64
CA PHE A 123 -19.76 21.01 -4.91
C PHE A 123 -19.38 21.46 -3.49
N THR A 124 -19.87 22.61 -3.02
CA THR A 124 -19.70 23.13 -1.66
C THR A 124 -18.23 23.13 -1.18
N SER A 125 -17.86 22.25 -0.25
CA SER A 125 -16.51 22.11 0.32
C SER A 125 -15.59 21.27 -0.59
N GLU A 126 -14.35 21.73 -0.74
CA GLU A 126 -13.27 21.08 -1.53
C GLU A 126 -13.74 20.61 -2.92
N PRO A 127 -14.26 21.53 -3.76
CA PRO A 127 -14.89 21.18 -5.03
C PRO A 127 -13.95 20.46 -5.98
N TYR A 128 -12.65 20.79 -5.96
CA TYR A 128 -11.68 20.17 -6.85
C TYR A 128 -11.29 18.76 -6.38
N LEU A 129 -11.35 18.46 -5.07
CA LEU A 129 -11.19 17.09 -4.57
C LEU A 129 -12.36 16.19 -4.98
N LYS A 130 -13.58 16.72 -4.95
CA LYS A 130 -14.79 16.02 -5.41
C LYS A 130 -14.76 15.75 -6.91
N LEU A 131 -14.51 16.78 -7.71
CA LEU A 131 -14.42 16.68 -9.18
C LEU A 131 -13.31 15.71 -9.59
N SER A 132 -12.08 15.92 -9.10
CA SER A 132 -10.96 15.01 -9.40
C SER A 132 -11.22 13.60 -8.87
N GLY A 133 -11.94 13.44 -7.76
CA GLY A 133 -12.31 12.14 -7.22
C GLY A 133 -13.19 11.32 -8.17
N ILE A 134 -14.20 11.94 -8.79
CA ILE A 134 -15.05 11.27 -9.79
C ILE A 134 -14.20 10.84 -10.99
N ALA A 135 -13.35 11.74 -11.51
CA ALA A 135 -12.50 11.46 -12.65
C ALA A 135 -11.48 10.36 -12.37
N ILE A 136 -10.86 10.36 -11.18
CA ILE A 136 -9.92 9.32 -10.76
C ILE A 136 -10.62 7.96 -10.65
N THR A 137 -11.86 7.94 -10.16
CA THR A 137 -12.65 6.70 -10.06
C THR A 137 -12.97 6.16 -11.45
N LEU A 138 -13.37 7.02 -12.40
CA LEU A 138 -13.57 6.63 -13.79
C LEU A 138 -12.30 6.04 -14.41
N ALA A 139 -11.17 6.75 -14.26
CA ALA A 139 -9.89 6.31 -14.78
C ALA A 139 -9.44 4.98 -14.15
N GLY A 140 -9.68 4.77 -12.85
CA GLY A 140 -9.41 3.50 -12.18
C GLY A 140 -10.24 2.33 -12.73
N VAL A 141 -11.51 2.56 -13.07
CA VAL A 141 -12.34 1.54 -13.76
C VAL A 141 -11.83 1.25 -15.17
N LEU A 142 -11.34 2.27 -15.89
CA LEU A 142 -10.72 2.12 -17.20
C LEU A 142 -9.42 1.32 -17.13
N GLU A 143 -8.55 1.58 -16.13
CA GLU A 143 -7.36 0.76 -15.87
C GLU A 143 -7.73 -0.69 -15.58
N ALA A 144 -8.72 -0.92 -14.70
CA ALA A 144 -9.21 -2.27 -14.37
C ALA A 144 -9.82 -3.00 -15.59
N SER A 145 -10.36 -2.25 -16.55
CA SER A 145 -10.90 -2.76 -17.81
C SER A 145 -9.85 -2.93 -18.92
N ASN A 146 -8.55 -2.84 -18.56
CA ASN A 146 -7.43 -2.93 -19.49
C ASN A 146 -7.48 -1.87 -20.62
N ARG A 147 -7.97 -0.67 -20.31
CA ARG A 147 -8.03 0.51 -21.20
C ARG A 147 -7.18 1.66 -20.66
N PRO A 148 -5.86 1.46 -20.50
CA PRO A 148 -4.99 2.43 -19.83
C PRO A 148 -4.83 3.74 -20.60
N SER A 149 -4.94 3.72 -21.93
CA SER A 149 -4.85 4.95 -22.74
C SER A 149 -5.99 5.91 -22.42
N GLU A 150 -7.22 5.41 -22.25
CA GLU A 150 -8.36 6.28 -21.87
C GLU A 150 -8.30 6.74 -20.42
N ALA A 151 -7.76 5.89 -19.53
CA ALA A 151 -7.47 6.29 -18.16
C ALA A 151 -6.45 7.43 -18.13
N TYR A 152 -5.39 7.33 -18.93
CA TYR A 152 -4.37 8.35 -19.10
C TYR A 152 -4.98 9.69 -19.53
N GLU A 153 -5.77 9.71 -20.61
CA GLU A 153 -6.44 10.94 -21.07
C GLU A 153 -7.34 11.55 -19.97
N THR A 154 -8.06 10.71 -19.23
CA THR A 154 -8.91 11.17 -18.12
C THR A 154 -8.09 11.80 -17.00
N TYR A 155 -6.96 11.20 -16.62
CA TYR A 155 -6.03 11.78 -15.64
C TYR A 155 -5.42 13.09 -16.15
N SER A 156 -4.97 13.15 -17.40
CA SER A 156 -4.35 14.34 -18.02
C SER A 156 -5.30 15.53 -18.04
N ILE A 157 -6.56 15.32 -18.48
CA ILE A 157 -7.61 16.35 -18.46
C ILE A 157 -7.84 16.85 -17.04
N THR A 158 -7.90 15.94 -16.07
CA THR A 158 -8.15 16.28 -14.66
C THR A 158 -6.99 17.10 -14.08
N LEU A 159 -5.74 16.71 -14.35
CA LEU A 159 -4.57 17.47 -13.92
C LEU A 159 -4.53 18.85 -14.55
N ALA A 160 -4.86 18.98 -15.84
CA ALA A 160 -4.92 20.27 -16.52
C ALA A 160 -5.94 21.22 -15.86
N GLN A 161 -7.11 20.71 -15.48
CA GLN A 161 -8.13 21.49 -14.74
C GLN A 161 -7.61 21.95 -13.37
N LEU A 162 -6.92 21.07 -12.63
CA LEU A 162 -6.31 21.42 -11.35
C LEU A 162 -5.21 22.48 -11.51
N ARG A 163 -4.33 22.35 -12.53
CA ARG A 163 -3.28 23.34 -12.83
C ARG A 163 -3.88 24.72 -13.12
N VAL A 164 -4.98 24.80 -13.87
CA VAL A 164 -5.70 26.07 -14.13
C VAL A 164 -6.26 26.66 -12.84
N ALA A 165 -6.90 25.85 -12.00
CA ALA A 165 -7.41 26.31 -10.71
C ALA A 165 -6.30 26.76 -9.75
N GLN A 166 -5.15 26.08 -9.80
CA GLN A 166 -3.98 26.40 -9.00
C GLN A 166 -3.31 27.70 -9.46
N ALA A 167 -3.20 27.94 -10.77
CA ALA A 167 -2.72 29.21 -11.31
C ALA A 167 -3.59 30.39 -10.86
N ALA A 168 -4.89 30.15 -10.68
CA ALA A 168 -5.83 31.10 -10.09
C ALA A 168 -5.81 31.14 -8.55
N LYS A 169 -4.91 30.40 -7.89
CA LYS A 169 -4.77 30.25 -6.43
C LYS A 169 -6.07 29.84 -5.73
N ARG A 170 -6.83 28.93 -6.37
CA ARG A 170 -8.12 28.44 -5.86
C ARG A 170 -8.04 27.09 -5.14
N LEU A 171 -6.88 26.43 -5.16
CA LEU A 171 -6.72 25.11 -4.56
C LEU A 171 -6.29 25.22 -3.09
N SER A 172 -6.90 24.40 -2.24
CA SER A 172 -6.40 24.13 -0.89
C SER A 172 -5.11 23.30 -0.91
N GLY A 173 -4.36 23.24 0.19
CA GLY A 173 -3.18 22.37 0.32
C GLY A 173 -3.47 20.90 -0.03
N ARG A 174 -4.63 20.40 0.39
CA ARG A 174 -5.08 19.02 0.09
C ARG A 174 -5.40 18.83 -1.40
N GLU A 175 -6.01 19.83 -2.05
CA GLU A 175 -6.26 19.86 -3.49
C GLU A 175 -4.96 19.99 -4.32
N ARG A 176 -3.96 20.73 -3.81
CA ARG A 176 -2.62 20.80 -4.41
C ARG A 176 -1.92 19.45 -4.33
N MET A 177 -1.98 18.77 -3.19
CA MET A 177 -1.44 17.41 -3.07
C MET A 177 -2.16 16.39 -3.95
N ARG A 178 -3.45 16.60 -4.24
CA ARG A 178 -4.17 15.82 -5.26
C ARG A 178 -3.59 16.04 -6.66
N ALA A 179 -3.24 17.28 -7.02
CA ALA A 179 -2.57 17.58 -8.28
C ALA A 179 -1.17 16.93 -8.35
N VAL A 180 -0.41 16.95 -7.26
CA VAL A 180 0.88 16.23 -7.14
C VAL A 180 0.72 14.74 -7.40
N ALA A 181 -0.26 14.09 -6.76
CA ALA A 181 -0.49 12.66 -6.92
C ALA A 181 -0.87 12.29 -8.36
N LEU A 182 -1.74 13.08 -9.00
CA LEU A 182 -2.11 12.90 -10.41
C LEU A 182 -0.91 13.07 -11.36
N ALA A 183 -0.09 14.10 -11.14
CA ALA A 183 1.10 14.33 -11.94
C ALA A 183 2.13 13.22 -11.77
N HIS A 184 2.36 12.76 -10.54
CA HIS A 184 3.22 11.60 -10.29
C HIS A 184 2.72 10.36 -11.06
N LYS A 185 1.44 10.01 -10.94
CA LYS A 185 0.83 8.89 -11.67
C LYS A 185 0.97 9.03 -13.19
N LEU A 186 0.72 10.22 -13.74
CA LEU A 186 0.86 10.49 -15.17
C LEU A 186 2.31 10.37 -15.65
N GLY A 187 3.28 10.81 -14.85
CA GLY A 187 4.70 10.63 -15.13
C GLY A 187 5.07 9.15 -15.24
N GLU A 188 4.67 8.32 -14.27
CA GLU A 188 4.92 6.88 -14.32
C GLU A 188 4.21 6.20 -15.51
N MET A 189 2.97 6.61 -15.80
CA MET A 189 2.24 6.10 -16.96
C MET A 189 2.92 6.50 -18.28
N ALA A 190 3.42 7.72 -18.41
CA ALA A 190 4.09 8.19 -19.62
C ALA A 190 5.35 7.35 -19.93
N GLU A 191 6.10 6.96 -18.91
CA GLU A 191 7.24 6.04 -19.05
C GLU A 191 6.79 4.64 -19.49
N VAL A 192 5.74 4.09 -18.88
CA VAL A 192 5.23 2.74 -19.18
C VAL A 192 4.64 2.65 -20.59
N TYR A 193 3.91 3.68 -21.03
CA TYR A 193 3.25 3.72 -22.34
C TYR A 193 4.08 4.36 -23.43
N GLN A 194 5.37 4.65 -23.18
CA GLN A 194 6.33 5.19 -24.14
C GLN A 194 5.82 6.45 -24.86
N ARG A 195 5.15 7.34 -24.13
CA ARG A 195 4.67 8.62 -24.70
C ARG A 195 5.80 9.61 -25.00
N GLY A 196 6.99 9.34 -24.46
CA GLY A 196 8.22 10.11 -24.67
C GLY A 196 8.82 10.56 -23.33
N PRO A 197 10.15 10.71 -23.24
CA PRO A 197 10.80 11.14 -22.00
C PRO A 197 10.41 12.56 -21.59
N GLU A 198 10.13 13.45 -22.56
CA GLU A 198 9.77 14.84 -22.30
C GLU A 198 8.46 14.99 -21.51
N GLU A 199 7.43 14.23 -21.88
CA GLU A 199 6.13 14.27 -21.20
C GLU A 199 6.22 13.69 -19.78
N ALA A 200 6.99 12.60 -19.60
CA ALA A 200 7.27 12.05 -18.28
C ALA A 200 8.03 13.06 -17.40
N GLU A 201 9.07 13.71 -17.93
CA GLU A 201 9.86 14.73 -17.25
C GLU A 201 8.98 15.92 -16.82
N GLU A 202 8.08 16.38 -17.69
CA GLU A 202 7.17 17.50 -17.38
C GLU A 202 6.27 17.18 -16.19
N PHE A 203 5.62 16.01 -16.20
CA PHE A 203 4.72 15.62 -15.12
C PHE A 203 5.45 15.41 -13.80
N LEU A 204 6.58 14.70 -13.82
CA LEU A 204 7.37 14.42 -12.62
C LEU A 204 8.00 15.70 -12.05
N THR A 205 8.47 16.61 -12.91
CA THR A 205 9.00 17.93 -12.50
C THR A 205 7.91 18.76 -11.83
N PHE A 206 6.72 18.86 -12.42
CA PHE A 206 5.59 19.54 -11.80
C PHE A 206 5.26 18.95 -10.42
N ALA A 207 5.23 17.62 -10.31
CA ALA A 207 4.92 16.95 -9.04
C ALA A 207 5.95 17.29 -7.95
N VAL A 208 7.25 17.30 -8.28
CA VAL A 208 8.33 17.66 -7.35
C VAL A 208 8.30 19.15 -6.99
N GLU A 209 8.14 20.05 -7.95
CA GLU A 209 8.05 21.47 -7.66
C GLU A 209 6.87 21.77 -6.74
N GLU A 210 5.73 21.17 -7.03
CA GLU A 210 4.50 21.49 -6.31
C GLU A 210 4.51 20.93 -4.90
N VAL A 211 5.03 19.72 -4.67
CA VAL A 211 5.19 19.21 -3.30
C VAL A 211 6.15 20.06 -2.49
N LEU A 212 7.24 20.56 -3.09
CA LEU A 212 8.19 21.44 -2.41
C LEU A 212 7.56 22.81 -2.09
N ARG A 213 6.68 23.34 -2.96
CA ARG A 213 5.91 24.55 -2.67
C ARG A 213 4.94 24.30 -1.50
N VAL A 214 4.16 23.22 -1.52
CA VAL A 214 3.22 22.87 -0.43
C VAL A 214 3.95 22.74 0.91
N ILE A 215 5.14 22.12 0.93
CA ILE A 215 5.99 22.02 2.13
C ILE A 215 6.46 23.40 2.60
N LYS A 216 6.96 24.23 1.68
CA LYS A 216 7.44 25.58 1.99
C LYS A 216 6.31 26.46 2.56
N ASP A 217 5.10 26.31 2.03
CA ASP A 217 3.92 27.06 2.46
C ASP A 217 3.37 26.57 3.82
N GLY A 218 3.94 25.49 4.39
CA GLY A 218 3.49 24.90 5.66
C GLY A 218 2.20 24.10 5.53
N GLU A 219 1.68 23.94 4.32
CA GLU A 219 0.45 23.21 4.00
C GLU A 219 0.66 21.69 3.91
N ALA A 220 1.91 21.22 3.95
CA ALA A 220 2.25 19.80 4.00
C ALA A 220 2.06 19.16 5.38
N GLY A 221 1.83 19.96 6.43
CA GLY A 221 1.56 19.51 7.80
C GLY A 221 0.16 18.93 8.00
N ILE A 222 -0.39 18.24 6.98
CA ILE A 222 -1.59 17.44 7.13
C ILE A 222 -1.15 16.19 7.91
N GLU A 223 -1.23 16.28 9.23
CA GLU A 223 -0.96 15.18 10.16
C GLU A 223 -1.82 13.96 9.78
N VAL A 224 -1.21 13.00 9.10
CA VAL A 224 -1.71 11.63 9.03
C VAL A 224 -1.23 10.93 10.30
N GLU A 225 -2.16 10.84 11.25
CA GLU A 225 -2.18 9.97 12.42
C GLU A 225 -0.95 9.96 13.36
N GLY A 226 -1.06 10.73 14.44
CA GLY A 226 -0.36 10.49 15.70
C GLY A 226 -1.36 10.60 16.86
N LYS A 227 -1.66 9.47 17.51
CA LYS A 227 -2.59 9.33 18.65
C LYS A 227 -2.60 10.53 19.61
N GLY A 228 -3.78 11.11 19.85
CA GLY A 228 -3.99 11.93 21.06
C GLY A 228 -4.94 13.11 20.99
N LYS A 229 -6.12 12.98 20.37
CA LYS A 229 -7.40 13.56 20.82
C LYS A 229 -8.46 13.14 19.82
N GLU A 230 -9.51 12.50 20.31
CA GLU A 230 -10.79 12.39 19.61
C GLU A 230 -11.22 13.83 19.24
N ARG A 231 -10.96 14.22 17.99
CA ARG A 231 -11.66 15.33 17.37
C ARG A 231 -12.78 14.67 16.59
N ALA A 232 -13.99 14.84 17.09
CA ALA A 232 -15.23 14.27 16.57
C ALA A 232 -15.64 14.87 15.21
N GLU A 233 -14.71 15.00 14.28
CA GLU A 233 -14.91 15.46 12.90
C GLU A 233 -13.92 14.70 12.01
N GLU A 234 -14.26 13.46 11.67
CA GLU A 234 -13.87 12.94 10.35
C GLU A 234 -14.44 13.94 9.33
N ASP A 235 -13.56 14.73 8.72
CA ASP A 235 -13.88 15.79 7.78
C ASP A 235 -14.93 15.27 6.77
N GLU A 236 -16.06 15.97 6.59
CA GLU A 236 -17.19 15.52 5.77
C GLU A 236 -16.76 15.09 4.34
N VAL A 237 -15.72 15.75 3.82
CA VAL A 237 -15.08 15.41 2.54
C VAL A 237 -14.28 14.11 2.59
N GLY A 238 -13.64 13.78 3.73
CA GLY A 238 -12.99 12.50 3.96
C GLY A 238 -13.95 11.32 3.87
N ALA A 239 -15.14 11.43 4.49
CA ALA A 239 -16.20 10.42 4.39
C ALA A 239 -16.72 10.26 2.94
N MET A 240 -16.82 11.34 2.18
CA MET A 240 -17.19 11.30 0.76
C MET A 240 -16.15 10.63 -0.14
N LEU A 241 -14.88 11.01 0.02
CA LEU A 241 -13.78 10.42 -0.75
C LEU A 241 -13.57 8.95 -0.36
N ALA A 242 -14.01 8.56 0.85
CA ALA A 242 -14.04 7.18 1.26
C ALA A 242 -15.01 6.34 0.41
N GLU A 243 -16.19 6.90 0.04
CA GLU A 243 -17.20 6.25 -0.82
C GLU A 243 -16.68 6.00 -2.25
N LEU A 244 -15.88 6.94 -2.79
CA LEU A 244 -15.27 6.79 -4.12
C LEU A 244 -14.24 5.65 -4.20
N GLU A 245 -13.88 5.03 -3.07
CA GLU A 245 -12.85 4.00 -2.98
C GLU A 245 -11.59 4.38 -3.77
N LEU A 246 -11.13 5.63 -3.58
CA LEU A 246 -9.99 6.15 -4.32
C LEU A 246 -8.76 5.25 -4.18
N PRO A 247 -7.93 5.13 -5.23
CA PRO A 247 -6.72 4.33 -5.18
C PRO A 247 -5.81 4.73 -4.01
N TRP A 248 -5.05 3.76 -3.48
CA TRP A 248 -4.17 3.97 -2.33
C TRP A 248 -3.17 5.12 -2.54
N TRP A 249 -2.66 5.29 -3.77
CA TRP A 249 -1.72 6.34 -4.15
C TRP A 249 -2.31 7.77 -4.11
N VAL A 250 -3.64 7.89 -4.02
CA VAL A 250 -4.35 9.17 -3.81
C VAL A 250 -4.66 9.42 -2.33
N ARG A 251 -4.87 8.33 -1.57
CA ARG A 251 -5.30 8.40 -0.17
C ARG A 251 -4.17 8.75 0.78
N LYS A 252 -2.99 8.17 0.55
CA LYS A 252 -1.77 8.48 1.31
C LYS A 252 -0.97 9.52 0.54
N VAL A 253 -0.84 10.70 1.13
CA VAL A 253 -0.06 11.79 0.53
C VAL A 253 1.41 11.55 0.83
N ASP A 254 2.12 11.04 -0.18
CA ASP A 254 3.54 10.78 -0.07
C ASP A 254 4.35 11.94 -0.67
N VAL A 255 5.04 12.67 0.21
CA VAL A 255 5.85 13.84 -0.18
C VAL A 255 7.18 13.48 -0.85
N ALA A 256 7.67 12.26 -0.68
CA ALA A 256 8.93 11.80 -1.25
C ALA A 256 8.74 10.93 -2.50
N ALA A 257 7.51 10.47 -2.79
CA ALA A 257 7.18 9.70 -4.00
C ALA A 257 7.53 10.42 -5.31
N PRO A 258 7.15 11.69 -5.50
CA PRO A 258 7.54 12.42 -6.71
C PRO A 258 9.06 12.54 -6.87
N LEU A 259 9.80 12.75 -5.77
CA LEU A 259 11.25 12.93 -5.81
C LEU A 259 11.96 11.64 -6.20
N GLU A 260 11.52 10.50 -5.64
CA GLU A 260 12.06 9.19 -6.03
C GLU A 260 11.76 8.89 -7.49
N ALA A 261 10.53 9.11 -7.95
CA ALA A 261 10.14 8.84 -9.33
C ALA A 261 10.94 9.68 -10.33
N LEU A 262 11.10 10.99 -10.08
CA LEU A 262 11.92 11.87 -10.91
C LEU A 262 13.41 11.50 -10.84
N GLY A 263 13.90 11.09 -9.66
CA GLY A 263 15.26 10.59 -9.50
C GLY A 263 15.53 9.35 -10.34
N ARG A 264 14.59 8.39 -10.33
CA ARG A 264 14.64 7.19 -11.16
C ARG A 264 14.56 7.51 -12.65
N PHE A 265 13.72 8.47 -13.04
CA PHE A 265 13.67 8.97 -14.42
C PHE A 265 15.04 9.48 -14.86
N TYR A 266 15.66 10.40 -14.10
CA TYR A 266 16.98 10.93 -14.45
C TYR A 266 18.10 9.89 -14.39
N ALA A 267 18.02 8.89 -13.51
CA ALA A 267 18.96 7.78 -13.50
C ALA A 267 18.93 7.00 -14.83
N ARG A 268 17.73 6.74 -15.38
CA ARG A 268 17.56 6.05 -16.67
C ARG A 268 17.99 6.90 -17.87
N GLU A 269 17.73 8.19 -17.82
CA GLU A 269 18.13 9.15 -18.87
C GLU A 269 19.64 9.49 -18.84
N GLY A 270 20.45 8.80 -18.04
CA GLY A 270 21.89 9.03 -17.97
C GLY A 270 22.27 10.36 -17.30
N LYS A 271 21.41 10.87 -16.41
CA LYS A 271 21.57 12.11 -15.65
C LYS A 271 21.79 11.82 -14.13
N PRO A 272 22.87 11.11 -13.74
CA PRO A 272 23.04 10.59 -12.37
C PRO A 272 23.19 11.67 -11.30
N ASP A 273 23.71 12.85 -11.64
CA ASP A 273 23.87 13.96 -10.69
C ASP A 273 22.51 14.50 -10.21
N TYR A 274 21.58 14.70 -11.15
CA TYR A 274 20.21 15.11 -10.83
C TYR A 274 19.47 14.06 -10.01
N ALA A 275 19.63 12.79 -10.39
CA ALA A 275 19.05 11.66 -9.64
C ALA A 275 19.58 11.61 -8.19
N THR A 276 20.89 11.79 -8.01
CA THR A 276 21.53 11.80 -6.69
C THR A 276 20.98 12.93 -5.82
N THR A 277 20.86 14.16 -6.34
CA THR A 277 20.29 15.27 -5.58
C THR A 277 18.85 14.99 -5.13
N LEU A 278 18.02 14.45 -6.02
CA LEU A 278 16.62 14.13 -5.70
C LEU A 278 16.51 13.03 -4.65
N TYR A 279 17.32 11.97 -4.75
CA TYR A 279 17.36 10.90 -3.75
C TYR A 279 17.83 11.39 -2.39
N LEU A 280 18.87 12.23 -2.32
CA LEU A 280 19.34 12.81 -1.07
C LEU A 280 18.28 13.71 -0.42
N GLN A 281 17.60 14.53 -1.22
CA GLN A 281 16.51 15.38 -0.74
C GLN A 281 15.34 14.54 -0.20
N ALA A 282 14.94 13.49 -0.91
CA ALA A 282 13.88 12.58 -0.47
C ALA A 282 14.24 11.86 0.84
N ILE A 283 15.47 11.33 0.95
CA ILE A 283 15.98 10.72 2.19
C ILE A 283 15.96 11.73 3.34
N GLY A 284 16.42 12.97 3.11
CA GLY A 284 16.41 14.02 4.13
C GLY A 284 15.00 14.41 4.58
N MET A 285 14.02 14.35 3.68
CA MET A 285 12.60 14.60 3.99
C MET A 285 11.98 13.48 4.84
N LEU A 286 12.30 12.23 4.53
CA LEU A 286 11.80 11.05 5.24
C LEU A 286 12.49 10.87 6.60
N MET A 287 13.81 11.07 6.66
CA MET A 287 14.64 10.78 7.85
C MET A 287 14.84 12.00 8.76
N LYS A 288 13.93 12.98 8.75
CA LYS A 288 14.07 14.18 9.59
C LYS A 288 14.27 13.79 11.06
N PRO A 289 15.33 14.28 11.74
CA PRO A 289 15.44 14.12 13.18
C PRO A 289 14.25 14.83 13.84
N PRO A 290 13.73 14.32 14.97
CA PRO A 290 12.65 14.98 15.70
C PRO A 290 13.14 16.37 16.11
N ASN A 291 12.62 17.41 15.45
CA ASN A 291 12.89 18.79 15.80
C ASN A 291 12.29 19.10 17.17
N GLY A 292 13.07 18.86 18.23
CA GLY A 292 12.92 19.44 19.57
C GLY A 292 11.64 19.12 20.36
N LYS A 293 10.63 18.49 19.76
CA LYS A 293 9.47 17.95 20.45
C LYS A 293 9.62 16.44 20.51
N ALA A 294 9.98 15.94 21.69
CA ALA A 294 9.94 14.52 22.00
C ALA A 294 8.53 13.99 21.69
N GLY A 295 8.35 13.29 20.57
CA GLY A 295 7.04 12.77 20.18
C GLY A 295 6.90 12.23 18.77
N ALA A 296 7.56 12.80 17.75
CA ALA A 296 7.44 12.32 16.38
C ALA A 296 8.67 11.49 15.97
N SER A 297 8.69 10.21 16.32
CA SER A 297 9.59 9.26 15.64
C SER A 297 9.16 9.15 14.17
N THR A 298 10.10 9.24 13.23
CA THR A 298 9.86 8.89 11.81
C THR A 298 9.11 7.57 11.73
N SER A 299 8.01 7.54 10.97
CA SER A 299 7.15 6.36 10.86
C SER A 299 7.92 5.15 10.31
N VAL A 300 7.40 3.94 10.56
CA VAL A 300 7.97 2.71 9.99
C VAL A 300 7.99 2.80 8.46
N GLU A 301 6.88 3.25 7.87
CA GLU A 301 6.71 3.41 6.41
C GLU A 301 7.77 4.37 5.82
N ASP A 302 7.97 5.54 6.44
CA ASP A 302 8.97 6.52 5.99
C ASP A 302 10.40 5.98 6.08
N ARG A 303 10.71 5.22 7.15
CA ARG A 303 12.04 4.59 7.31
C ARG A 303 12.28 3.52 6.25
N CYS A 304 11.29 2.67 5.99
CA CYS A 304 11.36 1.65 4.96
C CYS A 304 11.56 2.27 3.58
N ARG A 305 10.84 3.35 3.31
CA ARG A 305 10.95 4.08 2.05
C ARG A 305 12.28 4.81 1.91
N ALA A 306 12.79 5.41 2.97
CA ALA A 306 14.14 5.99 2.96
C ALA A 306 15.20 4.93 2.67
N ALA A 307 15.08 3.74 3.26
CA ALA A 307 15.98 2.63 2.97
C ALA A 307 15.90 2.14 1.51
N GLN A 308 14.71 2.15 0.91
CA GLN A 308 14.53 1.84 -0.51
C GLN A 308 15.27 2.84 -1.40
N ILE A 309 15.12 4.14 -1.12
CA ILE A 309 15.81 5.20 -1.87
C ILE A 309 17.34 5.09 -1.68
N MET A 310 17.82 4.76 -0.47
CA MET A 310 19.24 4.48 -0.23
C MET A 310 19.76 3.29 -1.06
N ASN A 311 18.96 2.25 -1.23
CA ASN A 311 19.31 1.12 -2.10
C ASN A 311 19.38 1.52 -3.58
N ASN A 312 18.43 2.33 -4.05
CA ASN A 312 18.45 2.85 -5.43
C ASN A 312 19.66 3.77 -5.66
N LEU A 313 20.02 4.59 -4.67
CA LEU A 313 21.21 5.44 -4.71
C LEU A 313 22.51 4.60 -4.71
N SER A 314 22.54 3.50 -3.97
CA SER A 314 23.65 2.55 -3.99
C SER A 314 23.86 1.97 -5.40
N ASP A 315 22.79 1.52 -6.05
CA ASP A 315 22.82 0.99 -7.41
C ASP A 315 23.29 2.04 -8.42
N LEU A 316 22.73 3.26 -8.34
CA LEU A 316 23.12 4.40 -9.18
C LEU A 316 24.62 4.71 -9.09
N MET A 317 25.20 4.64 -7.88
CA MET A 317 26.60 4.96 -7.64
C MET A 317 27.57 3.81 -7.95
N SER A 318 27.08 2.61 -8.23
CA SER A 318 27.90 1.40 -8.35
C SER A 318 28.98 1.49 -9.43
N GLN A 319 28.71 2.19 -10.52
CA GLN A 319 29.65 2.31 -11.65
C GLN A 319 30.73 3.38 -11.42
N ALA A 320 30.39 4.47 -10.71
CA ALA A 320 31.27 5.63 -10.56
C ALA A 320 32.05 5.62 -9.22
N ASN A 321 31.44 5.10 -8.15
CA ASN A 321 31.98 5.14 -6.81
C ASN A 321 31.54 3.93 -5.98
N LEU A 322 32.24 2.80 -6.17
CA LEU A 322 31.97 1.55 -5.46
C LEU A 322 31.96 1.71 -3.93
N LYS A 323 32.87 2.53 -3.36
CA LYS A 323 32.90 2.76 -1.90
C LYS A 323 31.68 3.53 -1.42
N GLY A 324 31.26 4.56 -2.16
CA GLY A 324 30.04 5.32 -1.88
C GLY A 324 28.79 4.45 -2.01
N ALA A 325 28.71 3.65 -3.06
CA ALA A 325 27.65 2.67 -3.26
C ALA A 325 27.57 1.66 -2.10
N GLU A 326 28.71 1.08 -1.69
CA GLU A 326 28.78 0.15 -0.55
C GLU A 326 28.27 0.82 0.73
N SER A 327 28.67 2.07 0.99
CA SER A 327 28.20 2.84 2.15
C SER A 327 26.68 3.01 2.17
N TRP A 328 26.07 3.38 1.03
CA TRP A 328 24.62 3.54 0.94
C TRP A 328 23.85 2.22 1.10
N ALA A 329 24.33 1.11 0.53
CA ALA A 329 23.73 -0.20 0.74
C ALA A 329 23.77 -0.61 2.23
N ARG A 330 24.91 -0.39 2.90
CA ARG A 330 25.04 -0.64 4.34
C ARG A 330 24.13 0.25 5.17
N GLN A 331 23.96 1.51 4.77
CA GLN A 331 23.06 2.45 5.43
C GLN A 331 21.60 2.00 5.30
N ALA A 332 21.17 1.59 4.10
CA ALA A 332 19.83 1.02 3.86
C ALA A 332 19.57 -0.18 4.79
N HIS A 333 20.51 -1.14 4.83
CA HIS A 333 20.45 -2.28 5.74
C HIS A 333 20.34 -1.87 7.21
N SER A 334 21.18 -0.92 7.66
CA SER A 334 21.18 -0.40 9.03
C SER A 334 19.85 0.26 9.42
N VAL A 335 19.26 1.06 8.52
CA VAL A 335 17.95 1.68 8.74
C VAL A 335 16.87 0.62 8.91
N ILE A 336 16.85 -0.43 8.07
CA ILE A 336 15.86 -1.49 8.16
C ILE A 336 15.99 -2.27 9.48
N GLN A 337 17.21 -2.66 9.87
CA GLN A 337 17.43 -3.38 11.14
C GLN A 337 16.96 -2.56 12.33
N LYS A 338 17.32 -1.27 12.40
CA LYS A 338 16.84 -0.35 13.45
C LYS A 338 15.32 -0.18 13.43
N THR A 339 14.70 -0.27 12.26
CA THR A 339 13.24 -0.14 12.11
C THR A 339 12.53 -1.39 12.65
N ARG A 340 13.10 -2.58 12.47
CA ARG A 340 12.59 -3.83 13.08
C ARG A 340 12.57 -3.79 14.60
N GLU A 341 13.51 -3.07 15.21
CA GLU A 341 13.64 -2.91 16.66
C GLU A 341 12.61 -1.92 17.25
N LEU A 342 11.90 -1.14 16.44
CA LEU A 342 10.93 -0.17 16.94
C LEU A 342 9.72 -0.87 17.57
N PRO A 343 9.18 -0.31 18.68
CA PRO A 343 7.95 -0.81 19.28
C PRO A 343 6.78 -0.76 18.29
N GLY A 344 6.16 -1.91 18.04
CA GLY A 344 5.01 -2.02 17.14
C GLY A 344 5.34 -2.50 15.73
N SER A 345 6.60 -2.43 15.28
CA SER A 345 7.00 -2.93 13.94
C SER A 345 6.64 -4.40 13.73
N ALA A 346 6.87 -5.24 14.74
CA ALA A 346 6.52 -6.67 14.69
C ALA A 346 5.00 -6.94 14.65
N LYS A 347 4.16 -5.96 15.01
CA LYS A 347 2.70 -6.07 15.02
C LYS A 347 2.05 -5.52 13.75
N ASP A 348 2.83 -4.90 12.87
CA ASP A 348 2.36 -4.33 11.61
C ASP A 348 3.19 -4.87 10.43
N PRO A 349 2.89 -6.11 9.98
CA PRO A 349 3.58 -6.71 8.84
C PRO A 349 3.39 -5.91 7.54
N GLU A 350 2.29 -5.16 7.41
CA GLU A 350 1.99 -4.37 6.23
C GLU A 350 2.92 -3.16 6.13
N ALA A 351 3.08 -2.39 7.22
CA ALA A 351 4.04 -1.28 7.27
C ALA A 351 5.50 -1.75 7.08
N MET A 352 5.83 -2.95 7.55
CA MET A 352 7.16 -3.55 7.39
C MET A 352 7.40 -4.17 6.01
N ALA A 353 6.37 -4.47 5.22
CA ALA A 353 6.50 -5.22 3.97
C ALA A 353 7.53 -4.60 3.01
N LEU A 354 7.55 -3.27 2.90
CA LEU A 354 8.52 -2.54 2.09
C LEU A 354 9.96 -2.70 2.60
N CYS A 355 10.18 -2.59 3.91
CA CYS A 355 11.49 -2.84 4.52
C CYS A 355 11.99 -4.25 4.22
N GLU A 356 11.11 -5.24 4.37
CA GLU A 356 11.46 -6.65 4.22
C GLU A 356 11.85 -7.01 2.77
N GLN A 357 11.15 -6.43 1.78
CA GLN A 357 11.50 -6.53 0.36
C GLN A 357 12.80 -5.79 0.05
N THR A 358 12.93 -4.56 0.57
CA THR A 358 14.14 -3.74 0.38
C THR A 358 15.37 -4.41 1.00
N LEU A 359 15.22 -5.12 2.12
CA LEU A 359 16.32 -5.82 2.77
C LEU A 359 16.90 -6.91 1.87
N ALA A 360 16.03 -7.72 1.24
CA ALA A 360 16.47 -8.76 0.32
C ALA A 360 17.25 -8.16 -0.87
N ALA A 361 16.74 -7.07 -1.44
CA ALA A 361 17.39 -6.36 -2.55
C ALA A 361 18.71 -5.69 -2.14
N ALA A 362 18.73 -5.01 -0.98
CA ALA A 362 19.92 -4.31 -0.47
C ALA A 362 21.05 -5.28 -0.13
N MET A 363 20.75 -6.45 0.45
CA MET A 363 21.74 -7.49 0.69
C MET A 363 22.30 -8.07 -0.63
N PHE A 364 21.46 -8.23 -1.64
CA PHE A 364 21.90 -8.67 -2.97
C PHE A 364 22.84 -7.63 -3.62
N ASN A 365 22.43 -6.37 -3.64
CA ASN A 365 23.22 -5.26 -4.18
C ASN A 365 24.54 -5.10 -3.42
N LEU A 366 24.52 -5.21 -2.09
CA LEU A 366 25.74 -5.23 -1.28
C LEU A 366 26.67 -6.39 -1.67
N GLY A 367 26.12 -7.59 -1.88
CA GLY A 367 26.88 -8.74 -2.38
C GLY A 367 27.56 -8.46 -3.71
N ALA A 368 26.84 -7.83 -4.66
CA ALA A 368 27.40 -7.45 -5.95
C ALA A 368 28.52 -6.40 -5.84
N LEU A 369 28.34 -5.39 -4.98
CA LEU A 369 29.34 -4.35 -4.72
C LEU A 369 30.61 -4.93 -4.08
N LEU A 370 30.46 -5.87 -3.16
CA LEU A 370 31.55 -6.57 -2.49
C LEU A 370 32.30 -7.49 -3.46
N GLU A 371 31.56 -8.20 -4.33
CA GLU A 371 32.13 -9.03 -5.39
C GLU A 371 32.96 -8.18 -6.38
N MET A 372 32.42 -7.05 -6.85
CA MET A 372 33.14 -6.10 -7.70
C MET A 372 34.38 -5.50 -7.02
N SER A 373 34.35 -5.39 -5.70
CA SER A 373 35.48 -4.91 -4.88
C SER A 373 36.48 -6.02 -4.50
N GLY A 374 36.30 -7.25 -4.99
CA GLY A 374 37.17 -8.40 -4.69
C GLY A 374 36.99 -9.02 -3.30
N LYS A 375 36.03 -8.55 -2.50
CA LYS A 375 35.72 -9.06 -1.15
C LYS A 375 34.79 -10.29 -1.24
N ILE A 376 35.29 -11.37 -1.83
CA ILE A 376 34.47 -12.53 -2.22
C ILE A 376 33.78 -13.22 -1.03
N ASP A 377 34.44 -13.34 0.12
CA ASP A 377 33.83 -13.99 1.29
C ASP A 377 32.67 -13.15 1.87
N ASP A 378 32.83 -11.83 1.94
CA ASP A 378 31.77 -10.91 2.36
C ASP A 378 30.62 -10.88 1.34
N ALA A 379 30.94 -10.96 0.04
CA ALA A 379 29.95 -11.05 -1.02
C ALA A 379 29.10 -12.33 -0.88
N ARG A 380 29.75 -13.48 -0.65
CA ARG A 380 29.07 -14.76 -0.41
C ARG A 380 28.11 -14.66 0.77
N LYS A 381 28.56 -14.07 1.89
CA LYS A 381 27.72 -13.86 3.08
C LYS A 381 26.50 -13.00 2.74
N SER A 382 26.70 -11.88 2.06
CA SER A 382 25.61 -10.96 1.70
C SER A 382 24.58 -11.61 0.77
N TYR A 383 25.03 -12.39 -0.22
CA TYR A 383 24.12 -13.14 -1.10
C TYR A 383 23.36 -14.26 -0.35
N GLN A 384 23.99 -14.89 0.64
CA GLN A 384 23.32 -15.90 1.47
C GLN A 384 22.22 -15.29 2.34
N GLU A 385 22.50 -14.16 3.00
CA GLU A 385 21.51 -13.41 3.78
C GLU A 385 20.35 -12.92 2.89
N SER A 386 20.65 -12.41 1.68
CA SER A 386 19.64 -12.03 0.68
C SER A 386 18.75 -13.21 0.29
N LEU A 387 19.33 -14.39 0.06
CA LEU A 387 18.60 -15.60 -0.30
C LEU A 387 17.67 -16.07 0.83
N GLU A 388 18.13 -16.02 2.07
CA GLU A 388 17.34 -16.38 3.25
C GLU A 388 16.17 -15.42 3.44
N GLN A 389 16.42 -14.12 3.35
CA GLN A 389 15.40 -13.08 3.43
C GLN A 389 14.38 -13.20 2.28
N ALA A 390 14.84 -13.39 1.04
CA ALA A 390 13.94 -13.53 -0.11
C ALA A 390 13.04 -14.77 0.02
N ARG A 391 13.55 -15.87 0.61
CA ARG A 391 12.74 -17.07 0.88
C ARG A 391 11.72 -16.85 1.98
N SER A 392 12.10 -16.17 3.07
CA SER A 392 11.20 -15.96 4.22
C SER A 392 9.98 -15.11 3.83
N ILE A 393 10.14 -14.17 2.92
CA ILE A 393 9.06 -13.29 2.42
C ILE A 393 8.38 -13.80 1.15
N GLY A 394 8.80 -14.95 0.60
CA GLY A 394 8.23 -15.53 -0.62
C GLY A 394 8.62 -14.81 -1.93
N MET A 395 9.67 -13.99 -1.93
CA MET A 395 10.19 -13.26 -3.10
C MET A 395 10.98 -14.20 -4.02
N ARG A 396 10.25 -14.93 -4.88
CA ARG A 396 10.81 -15.99 -5.75
C ARG A 396 11.91 -15.51 -6.70
N SER A 397 11.74 -14.35 -7.35
CA SER A 397 12.74 -13.80 -8.28
C SER A 397 14.06 -13.52 -7.56
N GLY A 398 14.02 -12.76 -6.47
CA GLY A 398 15.22 -12.46 -5.67
C GLY A 398 15.91 -13.72 -5.12
N ALA A 399 15.14 -14.73 -4.69
CA ALA A 399 15.71 -15.99 -4.26
C ALA A 399 16.43 -16.74 -5.41
N MET A 400 15.91 -16.65 -6.64
CA MET A 400 16.60 -17.23 -7.81
C MET A 400 17.86 -16.46 -8.17
N GLU A 401 17.82 -15.13 -8.14
CA GLU A 401 18.96 -14.25 -8.42
C GLU A 401 20.10 -14.47 -7.42
N ALA A 402 19.81 -14.42 -6.12
CA ALA A 402 20.79 -14.67 -5.06
C ALA A 402 21.42 -16.07 -5.16
N ARG A 403 20.61 -17.10 -5.43
CA ARG A 403 21.12 -18.46 -5.69
C ARG A 403 21.98 -18.53 -6.96
N GLY A 404 21.63 -17.77 -8.00
CA GLY A 404 22.44 -17.62 -9.20
C GLY A 404 23.82 -17.03 -8.90
N ALA A 405 23.87 -15.97 -8.08
CA ALA A 405 25.09 -15.32 -7.65
C ALA A 405 25.99 -16.24 -6.81
N LEU A 406 25.44 -16.95 -5.83
CA LEU A 406 26.20 -17.92 -5.03
C LEU A 406 26.85 -19.01 -5.89
N ARG A 407 26.09 -19.60 -6.84
CA ARG A 407 26.63 -20.60 -7.78
C ARG A 407 27.69 -20.04 -8.72
N ARG A 408 27.65 -18.75 -9.05
CA ARG A 408 28.71 -18.09 -9.82
C ARG A 408 29.99 -18.00 -8.99
N LEU A 409 29.89 -17.58 -7.73
CA LEU A 409 31.04 -17.52 -6.82
C LEU A 409 31.66 -18.90 -6.56
N GLU A 410 30.85 -19.94 -6.38
CA GLU A 410 31.32 -21.32 -6.20
C GLU A 410 32.09 -21.84 -7.42
N ARG A 411 31.58 -21.60 -8.63
CA ARG A 411 32.25 -22.01 -9.88
C ARG A 411 33.59 -21.28 -10.06
N ALA A 412 33.62 -19.99 -9.75
CA ALA A 412 34.85 -19.20 -9.82
C ALA A 412 35.91 -19.71 -8.83
N ALA A 413 35.51 -20.10 -7.61
CA ALA A 413 36.40 -20.70 -6.62
C ALA A 413 36.90 -22.10 -7.04
N GLY A 414 36.01 -22.94 -7.60
CA GLY A 414 36.36 -24.27 -8.09
C GLY A 414 37.29 -24.27 -9.31
N GLY A 415 37.20 -23.25 -10.17
CA GLY A 415 38.09 -23.07 -11.32
C GLY A 415 39.50 -22.59 -10.94
N GLN A 416 39.68 -21.91 -9.81
CA GLN A 416 40.99 -21.48 -9.31
C GLN A 416 41.73 -22.56 -8.52
N ALA A 417 41.02 -23.54 -7.95
CA ALA A 417 41.63 -24.69 -7.26
C ALA A 417 42.09 -25.82 -8.22
N GLY A 418 41.89 -25.66 -9.52
CA GLY A 418 41.97 -26.72 -10.53
C GLY A 418 43.17 -26.72 -11.47
N ASP A 419 44.27 -26.00 -11.22
CA ASP A 419 45.51 -26.23 -11.99
C ASP A 419 46.82 -25.91 -11.24
N PRO A 420 47.48 -26.95 -10.68
CA PRO A 420 48.92 -26.95 -10.44
C PRO A 420 49.68 -27.91 -11.37
N SER A 421 49.11 -28.40 -12.48
CA SER A 421 49.66 -29.55 -13.21
C SER A 421 49.82 -29.43 -14.73
N SER A 422 49.68 -28.25 -15.33
CA SER A 422 50.16 -28.06 -16.70
C SER A 422 51.68 -27.85 -16.75
N SER A 423 52.45 -28.89 -16.41
CA SER A 423 53.87 -28.97 -16.82
C SER A 423 53.91 -29.51 -18.26
N PRO A 424 54.53 -28.81 -19.24
CA PRO A 424 54.64 -29.34 -20.58
C PRO A 424 55.65 -30.48 -20.57
N PHE A 425 55.13 -31.69 -20.77
CA PHE A 425 55.89 -32.92 -20.91
C PHE A 425 56.92 -32.77 -22.03
N VAL A 426 58.20 -32.87 -21.66
CA VAL A 426 59.34 -32.96 -22.58
C VAL A 426 59.25 -34.31 -23.31
N GLY A 427 58.83 -34.28 -24.58
CA GLY A 427 58.91 -35.40 -25.51
C GLY A 427 60.19 -35.31 -26.33
N ALA A 428 61.17 -36.16 -26.00
CA ALA A 428 62.43 -36.28 -26.70
C ALA A 428 62.29 -37.02 -28.06
N ALA A 429 63.17 -36.59 -28.98
CA ALA A 429 63.80 -37.37 -30.05
C ALA A 429 62.98 -37.76 -31.29
N ASN A 430 63.31 -37.12 -32.42
CA ASN A 430 63.56 -37.87 -33.65
C ASN A 430 64.77 -37.29 -34.41
N LYS A 431 65.70 -38.16 -34.77
CA LYS A 431 66.94 -37.88 -35.52
C LYS A 431 66.67 -37.81 -37.03
N PRO A 432 67.58 -37.19 -37.82
CA PRO A 432 67.38 -36.97 -39.24
C PRO A 432 67.89 -38.13 -40.12
N ALA A 433 67.25 -38.28 -41.28
CA ALA A 433 67.83 -38.85 -42.50
C ALA A 433 67.36 -38.00 -43.69
#